data_AF-A0A150UVA8-F1
#
_entry.id   AF-A0A150UVA8-F1
#
_cell.length_a   1.000
_cell.length_b   1.000
_cell.length_c   1.000
_cell.angle_alpha   90.00
_cell.angle_beta   90.00
_cell.angle_gamma   90.00
#
_symmetry.space_group_name_H-M   'P 1'
#
loop_
_entity.id
_entity.type
_entity.pdbx_description
1 polymer ?
#
loop_
_entity_poly.entity_id
_entity_poly.type
_entity_poly.pdbx_seq_one_letter_code
_entity_poly.pdbx_strand_id
1 'polypeptide(L)'
;MPTYWLSDSQKIGVAFCSGGFFFLVFGLILFFDRALLAMGNILFLVGITLLLGPQRTFLFFARKQKWRGSAAFWAGIFLILMRWTLIGFAIECYGIFVLFGEFFKTIAGFAYNIPVVGPYLARGLQAAGDRA
;
A
#
# COMPACT_ATOMS: atom_id res chain seq x y z
N MET A 1 -14.39 22.77 19.51
CA MET A 1 -14.76 21.59 18.71
C MET A 1 -13.46 20.84 18.44
N PRO A 2 -13.21 19.65 19.01
CA PRO A 2 -11.94 19.01 18.72
C PRO A 2 -12.04 18.41 17.31
N THR A 3 -11.42 19.10 16.36
CA THR A 3 -11.27 18.67 14.97
C THR A 3 -10.24 17.55 14.90
N TYR A 4 -10.57 16.36 15.42
CA TYR A 4 -9.75 15.18 15.23
C TYR A 4 -9.95 14.70 13.79
N TRP A 5 -9.09 15.16 12.90
CA TRP A 5 -9.06 14.84 11.46
C TRP A 5 -8.98 13.32 11.14
N LEU A 6 -8.78 12.46 12.14
CA LEU A 6 -8.73 11.00 12.03
C LEU A 6 -9.46 10.36 13.23
N SER A 7 -10.30 9.36 12.95
CA SER A 7 -10.93 8.50 13.97
C SER A 7 -9.85 7.71 14.74
N ASP A 8 -10.09 7.37 16.02
CA ASP A 8 -9.14 6.60 16.84
C ASP A 8 -8.75 5.27 16.18
N SER A 9 -9.69 4.61 15.49
CA SER A 9 -9.40 3.41 14.69
C SER A 9 -8.44 3.69 13.53
N GLN A 10 -8.54 4.86 12.89
CA GLN A 10 -7.63 5.24 11.81
C GLN A 10 -6.24 5.60 12.34
N LYS A 11 -6.13 6.23 13.51
CA LYS A 11 -4.82 6.46 14.15
C LYS A 11 -4.10 5.16 14.45
N ILE A 12 -4.82 4.19 15.00
CA ILE A 12 -4.31 2.83 15.19
C ILE A 12 -3.95 2.21 13.84
N GLY A 13 -4.82 2.36 12.82
CA GLY A 13 -4.54 1.92 11.46
C GLY A 13 -3.25 2.47 10.86
N VAL A 14 -2.95 3.77 11.07
CA VAL A 14 -1.68 4.38 10.66
C VAL A 14 -0.50 3.67 11.34
N ALA A 15 -0.58 3.41 12.65
CA ALA A 15 0.48 2.74 13.39
C ALA A 15 0.73 1.30 12.91
N PHE A 16 -0.33 0.54 12.62
CA PHE A 16 -0.20 -0.81 12.06
C PHE A 16 0.34 -0.79 10.62
N CYS A 17 -0.07 0.17 9.80
CA CYS A 17 0.47 0.35 8.45
C CYS A 17 1.95 0.71 8.45
N SER A 18 2.37 1.67 9.29
CA SER A 18 3.77 2.06 9.39
C SER A 18 4.62 0.93 9.97
N GLY A 19 4.12 0.21 10.97
CA GLY A 19 4.77 -1.00 11.49
C GLY A 19 4.90 -2.09 10.42
N GLY A 20 3.85 -2.34 9.63
CA GLY A 20 3.89 -3.34 8.55
C GLY A 20 4.91 -2.99 7.48
N PHE A 21 4.95 -1.72 7.07
CA PHE A 21 5.97 -1.21 6.15
C PHE A 21 7.39 -1.34 6.73
N PHE A 22 7.57 -1.04 8.01
CA PHE A 22 8.84 -1.21 8.70
C PHE A 22 9.31 -2.67 8.66
N PHE A 23 8.45 -3.63 9.02
CA PHE A 23 8.79 -5.06 8.97
C PHE A 23 9.04 -5.57 7.54
N LEU A 24 8.33 -5.04 6.55
CA LEU A 24 8.58 -5.35 5.13
C LEU A 24 9.97 -4.89 4.68
N VAL A 25 10.32 -3.63 4.95
CA VAL A 25 11.64 -3.07 4.59
C VAL A 25 12.75 -3.77 5.37
N PHE A 26 12.54 -4.03 6.66
CA PHE A 26 13.51 -4.70 7.50
C PHE A 26 13.71 -6.17 7.06
N GLY A 27 12.64 -6.87 6.68
CA GLY A 27 12.70 -8.20 6.08
C GLY A 27 13.45 -8.21 4.74
N LEU A 28 13.32 -7.14 3.94
CA LEU A 28 14.07 -6.96 2.70
C LEU A 28 15.57 -6.80 2.96
N ILE A 29 15.95 -5.96 3.93
CA ILE A 29 17.34 -5.70 4.32
C ILE A 29 18.01 -6.97 4.87
N LEU A 30 17.26 -7.77 5.65
CA LEU A 30 17.72 -9.07 6.17
C LEU A 30 17.63 -10.20 5.14
N PHE A 31 17.98 -9.93 3.87
CA PHE A 31 18.03 -10.93 2.79
C PHE A 31 16.70 -11.67 2.55
N PHE A 32 15.58 -10.93 2.53
CA PHE A 32 14.24 -11.47 2.33
C PHE A 32 13.84 -12.51 3.40
N ASP A 33 13.97 -12.13 4.67
CA ASP A 33 13.51 -12.97 5.77
C ASP A 33 11.99 -13.20 5.67
N ARG A 34 11.62 -14.47 5.58
CA ARG A 34 10.22 -14.90 5.34
C ARG A 34 9.29 -14.53 6.49
N ALA A 35 9.77 -14.62 7.73
CA ALA A 35 8.94 -14.36 8.90
C ALA A 35 8.66 -12.86 9.05
N LEU A 36 9.68 -12.03 8.81
CA LEU A 36 9.53 -10.57 8.84
C LEU A 36 8.65 -10.06 7.70
N LEU A 37 8.82 -10.57 6.48
CA LEU A 37 7.96 -10.22 5.35
C LEU A 37 6.50 -10.64 5.62
N ALA A 38 6.26 -11.86 6.10
CA ALA A 38 4.91 -12.32 6.44
C ALA A 38 4.28 -11.48 7.56
N MET A 39 5.04 -11.16 8.61
CA MET A 39 4.56 -10.30 9.70
C MET A 39 4.25 -8.89 9.20
N GLY A 40 5.11 -8.33 8.35
CA GLY A 40 4.89 -7.05 7.69
C GLY A 40 3.60 -7.02 6.88
N ASN A 41 3.34 -8.06 6.11
CA ASN A 41 2.11 -8.18 5.30
C ASN A 41 0.85 -8.25 6.15
N ILE A 42 0.88 -9.02 7.24
CA ILE A 42 -0.25 -9.11 8.18
C ILE A 42 -0.52 -7.73 8.81
N LEU A 43 0.52 -7.09 9.33
CA LEU A 43 0.39 -5.78 9.97
C LEU A 43 -0.10 -4.71 8.99
N PHE A 44 0.41 -4.74 7.76
CA PHE A 44 0.00 -3.83 6.70
C PHE A 44 -1.47 -4.01 6.32
N LEU A 45 -1.93 -5.25 6.13
CA LEU A 45 -3.34 -5.55 5.85
C LEU A 45 -4.27 -5.09 6.96
N VAL A 46 -3.91 -5.36 8.22
CA VAL A 46 -4.68 -4.91 9.39
C VAL A 46 -4.71 -3.38 9.44
N GLY A 47 -3.58 -2.73 9.23
CA GLY A 47 -3.48 -1.27 9.19
C GLY A 47 -4.37 -0.64 8.12
N ILE A 48 -4.35 -1.18 6.91
CA ILE A 48 -5.21 -0.70 5.81
C ILE A 48 -6.69 -0.92 6.12
N THR A 49 -7.03 -2.09 6.68
CA THR A 49 -8.40 -2.43 7.05
C THR A 49 -8.96 -1.45 8.08
N LEU A 50 -8.12 -1.01 9.03
CA LEU A 50 -8.47 -0.01 10.03
C LEU A 50 -8.51 1.43 9.46
N LEU A 51 -7.68 1.76 8.46
CA LEU A 51 -7.65 3.06 7.80
C LEU A 51 -8.87 3.32 6.91
N LEU A 52 -9.25 2.35 6.06
CA LEU A 52 -10.42 2.45 5.17
C LEU A 52 -11.73 2.07 5.86
N GLY A 53 -11.65 1.38 7.01
CA GLY A 53 -12.78 0.83 7.73
C GLY A 53 -13.11 -0.62 7.28
N PRO A 54 -13.41 -1.53 8.21
CA PRO A 54 -13.52 -2.96 7.93
C PRO A 54 -14.61 -3.32 6.91
N GLN A 55 -15.78 -2.67 6.98
CA GLN A 55 -16.86 -2.90 6.02
C GLN A 55 -16.51 -2.45 4.59
N ARG A 56 -15.84 -1.30 4.45
CA ARG A 56 -15.46 -0.75 3.14
C ARG A 56 -14.29 -1.52 2.54
N THR A 57 -13.36 -1.99 3.35
CA THR A 57 -12.21 -2.81 2.93
C THR A 57 -12.64 -4.20 2.46
N PHE A 58 -13.57 -4.86 3.17
CA PHE A 58 -14.12 -6.15 2.71
C PHE A 58 -14.85 -6.00 1.37
N LEU A 59 -15.64 -4.94 1.20
CA LEU A 59 -16.28 -4.58 -0.07
C LEU A 59 -15.28 -4.10 -1.14
N PHE A 60 -14.05 -3.70 -0.77
CA PHE A 60 -12.98 -3.30 -1.69
C PHE A 60 -12.20 -4.52 -2.20
N PHE A 61 -11.85 -5.44 -1.30
CA PHE A 61 -11.19 -6.70 -1.62
C PHE A 61 -12.11 -7.68 -2.36
N ALA A 62 -13.43 -7.63 -2.10
CA ALA A 62 -14.44 -8.48 -2.75
C ALA A 62 -15.01 -7.90 -4.06
N ARG A 63 -14.65 -6.66 -4.45
CA ARG A 63 -15.23 -6.01 -5.64
C ARG A 63 -14.67 -6.64 -6.92
N LYS A 64 -15.52 -7.22 -7.78
CA LYS A 64 -15.16 -7.94 -9.05
C LYS A 64 -14.07 -7.25 -9.90
N GLN A 65 -14.05 -5.91 -9.92
CA GLN A 65 -13.07 -5.11 -10.67
C GLN A 65 -11.62 -5.24 -10.15
N LYS A 66 -11.42 -5.65 -8.89
CA LYS A 66 -10.12 -5.67 -8.19
C LYS A 66 -9.57 -7.08 -7.91
N TRP A 67 -10.26 -8.12 -8.35
CA TRP A 67 -9.93 -9.52 -8.04
C TRP A 67 -8.53 -9.94 -8.52
N ARG A 68 -8.05 -9.38 -9.63
CA ARG A 68 -6.69 -9.63 -10.14
C ARG A 68 -5.62 -9.20 -9.14
N GLY A 69 -5.82 -8.06 -8.47
CA GLY A 69 -4.90 -7.56 -7.46
C GLY A 69 -4.99 -8.36 -6.15
N SER A 70 -6.20 -8.68 -5.69
CA SER A 70 -6.39 -9.55 -4.52
C SER A 70 -5.76 -10.93 -4.71
N ALA A 71 -5.94 -11.54 -5.88
CA ALA A 71 -5.38 -12.85 -6.21
C ALA A 71 -3.85 -12.81 -6.29
N ALA A 72 -3.27 -11.79 -6.93
CA ALA A 72 -1.83 -11.60 -6.99
C ALA A 72 -1.23 -11.37 -5.59
N PHE A 73 -1.90 -10.58 -4.74
CA PHE A 73 -1.44 -10.32 -3.38
C PHE A 73 -1.42 -11.61 -2.52
N TRP A 74 -2.50 -12.39 -2.53
CA TRP A 74 -2.55 -13.68 -1.84
C TRP A 74 -1.57 -14.70 -2.41
N ALA A 75 -1.39 -14.72 -3.74
CA ALA A 75 -0.38 -15.56 -4.39
C ALA A 75 1.02 -15.16 -3.95
N GLY A 76 1.32 -13.86 -3.84
CA GLY A 76 2.59 -13.33 -3.34
C GLY A 76 2.90 -13.81 -1.92
N ILE A 77 1.94 -13.67 -1.01
CA ILE A 77 2.06 -14.19 0.36
C ILE A 77 2.32 -15.71 0.36
N PHE A 78 1.56 -16.46 -0.44
CA PHE A 78 1.74 -17.92 -0.53
C PHE A 78 3.12 -18.32 -1.06
N LEU A 79 3.63 -17.61 -2.08
CA LEU A 79 4.98 -17.81 -2.63
C LEU A 79 6.08 -17.47 -1.62
N ILE A 80 5.91 -16.43 -0.80
CA ILE A 80 6.82 -16.09 0.31
C ILE A 80 6.90 -17.26 1.31
N LEU A 81 5.76 -17.87 1.63
CA LEU A 81 5.71 -19.05 2.51
C LEU A 81 6.36 -20.29 1.90
N MET A 82 6.24 -20.50 0.58
CA MET A 82 6.85 -21.63 -0.16
C MET A 82 8.37 -21.51 -0.38
N ARG A 83 9.08 -20.61 0.32
CA ARG A 83 10.53 -20.32 0.15
C ARG A 83 10.88 -19.61 -1.17
N TRP A 84 9.91 -19.15 -1.94
CA TRP A 84 10.11 -18.39 -3.17
C TRP A 84 9.96 -16.89 -2.89
N THR A 85 10.70 -16.40 -1.90
CA THR A 85 10.49 -15.07 -1.29
C THR A 85 10.69 -13.91 -2.25
N LEU A 86 11.71 -13.97 -3.10
CA LEU A 86 11.99 -12.93 -4.10
C LEU A 86 10.84 -12.78 -5.11
N ILE A 87 10.38 -13.90 -5.66
CA ILE A 87 9.32 -13.94 -6.67
C ILE A 87 7.98 -13.59 -6.01
N GLY A 88 7.72 -14.13 -4.82
CA GLY A 88 6.53 -13.82 -4.03
C GLY A 88 6.42 -12.33 -3.70
N PHE A 89 7.51 -11.70 -3.25
CA PHE A 89 7.55 -10.26 -2.98
C PHE A 89 7.29 -9.43 -4.23
N ALA A 90 7.89 -9.78 -5.38
CA ALA A 90 7.65 -9.07 -6.63
C ALA A 90 6.17 -9.15 -7.08
N ILE A 91 5.58 -10.34 -7.00
CA ILE A 91 4.17 -10.56 -7.30
C ILE A 91 3.27 -9.81 -6.32
N GLU A 92 3.65 -9.79 -5.05
CA GLU A 92 2.92 -9.07 -4.00
C GLU A 92 2.92 -7.57 -4.24
N CYS A 93 4.08 -6.96 -4.52
CA CYS A 93 4.18 -5.55 -4.87
C CYS A 93 3.30 -5.21 -6.08
N TYR A 94 3.28 -6.08 -7.10
CA TYR A 94 2.37 -5.92 -8.24
C TYR A 94 0.90 -6.00 -7.81
N GLY A 95 0.54 -6.96 -6.96
CA GLY A 95 -0.80 -7.10 -6.40
C GLY A 95 -1.27 -5.86 -5.64
N ILE A 96 -0.44 -5.32 -4.75
CA ILE A 96 -0.67 -4.06 -4.03
C ILE A 96 -0.85 -2.91 -5.02
N PHE A 97 0.02 -2.78 -6.02
CA PHE A 97 -0.06 -1.70 -7.00
C PHE A 97 -1.38 -1.74 -7.80
N VAL A 98 -1.83 -2.92 -8.21
CA VAL A 98 -3.11 -3.12 -8.92
C VAL A 98 -4.31 -2.88 -7.99
N LEU A 99 -4.24 -3.32 -6.73
CA LEU A 99 -5.29 -3.09 -5.72
C LEU A 99 -5.48 -1.59 -5.46
N PHE A 100 -4.40 -0.90 -5.11
CA PHE A 100 -4.42 0.50 -4.68
C PHE A 100 -4.27 1.52 -5.82
N GLY A 101 -4.13 1.11 -7.08
CA GLY A 101 -3.93 2.03 -8.20
C GLY A 101 -5.00 3.14 -8.32
N GLU A 102 -6.26 2.84 -7.99
CA GLU A 102 -7.32 3.88 -7.96
C GLU A 102 -7.25 4.79 -6.73
N PHE A 103 -6.76 4.25 -5.61
CA PHE A 103 -6.53 5.02 -4.38
C PHE A 103 -5.35 5.98 -4.58
N PHE A 104 -4.25 5.53 -5.20
CA PHE A 104 -3.13 6.37 -5.58
C PHE A 104 -3.52 7.44 -6.60
N LYS A 105 -4.35 7.14 -7.60
CA LYS A 105 -4.90 8.14 -8.53
C LYS A 105 -5.71 9.21 -7.80
N THR A 106 -6.52 8.80 -6.83
CA THR A 106 -7.31 9.71 -6.00
C THR A 106 -6.40 10.59 -5.13
N ILE A 107 -5.41 10.01 -4.44
CA ILE A 107 -4.42 10.75 -3.65
C ILE A 107 -3.61 11.69 -4.54
N ALA A 108 -3.17 11.26 -5.73
CA ALA A 108 -2.43 12.10 -6.67
C ALA A 108 -3.28 13.27 -7.18
N GLY A 109 -4.56 13.04 -7.44
CA GLY A 109 -5.51 14.10 -7.78
C GLY A 109 -5.72 15.11 -6.64
N PHE A 110 -5.79 14.64 -5.40
CA PHE A 110 -5.80 15.52 -4.22
C PHE A 110 -4.48 16.26 -4.06
N ALA A 111 -3.34 15.59 -4.22
CA ALA A 111 -2.01 16.19 -4.13
C ALA A 111 -1.78 17.28 -5.18
N TYR A 112 -2.33 17.11 -6.39
CA TYR A 112 -2.29 18.14 -7.44
C TYR A 112 -3.07 19.40 -7.04
N ASN A 113 -4.15 19.25 -6.28
CA ASN A 113 -4.94 20.37 -5.75
C ASN A 113 -4.30 21.03 -4.50
N ILE A 114 -3.17 20.52 -3.99
CA ILE A 114 -2.43 21.15 -2.89
C ILE A 114 -1.46 22.19 -3.50
N PRO A 115 -1.67 23.50 -3.26
CA PRO A 115 -0.90 24.58 -3.90
C PRO A 115 0.60 24.58 -3.55
N VAL A 116 1.02 23.81 -2.53
CA VAL A 116 2.43 23.62 -2.15
C VAL A 116 3.11 22.50 -2.94
N VAL A 117 2.38 21.44 -3.34
CA VAL A 117 2.94 20.27 -4.06
C VAL A 117 2.81 20.42 -5.57
N GLY A 118 1.74 21.08 -6.03
CA GLY A 118 1.49 21.37 -7.45
C GLY A 118 2.67 22.00 -8.22
N PRO A 119 3.38 23.01 -7.68
CA PRO A 119 4.50 23.64 -8.38
C PRO A 119 5.73 22.72 -8.55
N TYR A 120 6.02 21.87 -7.56
CA TYR A 120 7.16 20.95 -7.63
C TYR A 120 6.90 19.78 -8.57
N LEU A 121 5.66 19.27 -8.59
CA LEU A 121 5.25 18.22 -9.52
C LEU A 121 5.23 18.74 -10.97
N ALA A 122 4.74 19.97 -11.19
CA ALA A 122 4.74 20.62 -12.50
C ALA A 122 6.16 20.85 -13.04
N ARG A 123 7.10 21.28 -12.19
CA ARG A 123 8.51 21.43 -12.57
C ARG A 123 9.20 20.09 -12.87
N GLY A 124 8.91 19.05 -12.09
CA GLY A 124 9.44 17.71 -12.33
C GLY A 124 8.93 17.11 -13.65
N LEU A 125 7.67 17.36 -14.00
CA LEU A 125 7.08 16.88 -15.25
C LEU A 125 7.55 17.67 -16.47
N GLN A 126 7.77 18.99 -16.35
CA GLN A 126 8.37 19.80 -17.41
C GLN A 126 9.83 19.38 -17.70
N ALA A 127 10.62 19.10 -16.65
CA ALA A 127 12.00 18.63 -16.82
C ALA A 127 12.09 17.20 -17.42
N ALA A 128 11.07 16.37 -17.23
CA ALA A 128 10.97 15.05 -17.85
C ALA A 128 10.39 15.11 -19.29
N GLY A 129 9.50 16.06 -19.56
CA GLY A 129 8.90 16.28 -20.87
C GLY A 129 9.86 16.88 -21.91
N ASP A 130 10.84 17.69 -21.49
CA ASP A 130 11.89 18.23 -22.37
C ASP A 130 12.98 17.20 -22.76
N ARG A 131 12.88 15.96 -22.25
CA ARG A 131 13.83 14.86 -22.57
C ARG A 131 13.20 13.70 -23.34
N ALA A 132 11.96 13.84 -23.81
CA ALA A 132 11.28 12.93 -24.73
C ALA A 132 11.07 13.65 -26.07
#